data_AF-A0A954LPM1-F1
#
_entry.id   AF-A0A954LPM1-F1
#
_cell.length_a   1.000
_cell.length_b   1.000
_cell.length_c   1.000
_cell.angle_alpha   90.00
_cell.angle_beta   90.00
_cell.angle_gamma   90.00
#
_symmetry.space_group_name_H-M   'P 1'
#
loop_
_entity.id
_entity.type
_entity.pdbx_description
1 polymer ?
#
loop_
_entity_poly.entity_id
_entity_poly.type
_entity_poly.pdbx_seq_one_letter_code
_entity_poly.pdbx_strand_id
1 'polypeptide(L)' 'MNHRLPFLLLVLVNLLTAQLLAGDWPQFRYDAGRTAASPDELPDGLQLLWTRPLPAPQPAFPHELRLKYDA' A
#
# COMPACT_ATOMS: atom_id res chain seq x y z
N MET A 1 -37.00 -23.51 14.99
CA MET A 1 -35.83 -23.70 14.11
C MET A 1 -34.92 -22.48 14.30
N ASN A 2 -33.69 -22.68 14.77
CA ASN A 2 -32.88 -21.59 15.31
C ASN A 2 -32.21 -20.79 14.19
N HIS A 3 -32.85 -19.69 13.76
CA HIS A 3 -32.36 -18.82 12.67
C HIS A 3 -31.01 -18.15 12.91
N ARG A 4 -30.46 -18.24 14.14
CA ARG A 4 -29.15 -17.66 14.50
C ARG A 4 -27.98 -18.38 13.83
N LEU A 5 -28.04 -19.71 13.72
CA LEU A 5 -26.98 -20.50 13.10
C LEU A 5 -26.79 -20.21 11.60
N PRO A 6 -27.84 -20.22 10.75
CA PRO A 6 -27.69 -19.89 9.34
C PRO A 6 -27.28 -18.44 9.13
N PHE A 7 -27.71 -17.51 10.00
CA PHE A 7 -27.28 -16.12 9.96
C PHE A 7 -25.77 -15.98 10.26
N LEU A 8 -25.25 -16.67 11.28
CA LEU A 8 -23.82 -16.66 11.59
C LEU A 8 -22.98 -17.27 10.47
N LEU A 9 -23.46 -18.38 9.88
CA LEU A 9 -22.81 -18.99 8.72
C LEU A 9 -22.76 -18.04 7.52
N LEU A 10 -23.87 -17.34 7.24
CA LEU A 10 -23.93 -16.34 6.17
C LEU A 10 -22.91 -15.22 6.38
N VAL A 11 -22.81 -14.68 7.61
CA VAL A 11 -21.84 -13.63 7.95
C VAL A 11 -20.41 -14.14 7.78
N LEU A 12 -20.10 -15.34 8.29
CA LEU A 12 -18.77 -15.92 8.18
C LEU A 12 -18.35 -16.15 6.72
N VAL A 13 -19.24 -16.67 5.88
CA VAL A 13 -18.97 -16.86 4.44
C VAL A 13 -18.72 -15.54 3.74
N ASN A 14 -19.50 -14.49 4.03
CA ASN A 14 -19.28 -13.15 3.46
C ASN A 14 -17.91 -12.58 3.88
N LEU A 15 -17.52 -12.73 5.14
CA LEU A 15 -16.22 -12.24 5.62
C LEU A 15 -15.03 -12.99 4.98
N LEU A 16 -15.15 -14.29 4.75
CA LEU A 16 -14.10 -15.12 4.16
C LEU A 16 -13.94 -14.94 2.65
N THR A 17 -14.96 -14.44 1.95
CA THR A 17 -14.97 -14.30 0.48
C THR A 17 -14.93 -12.86 0.00
N ALA A 18 -15.01 -11.88 0.90
CA ALA A 18 -14.87 -10.48 0.56
C ALA A 18 -13.50 -10.21 -0.06
N GLN A 19 -13.49 -9.67 -1.28
CA GLN A 19 -12.27 -9.14 -1.89
C GLN A 19 -11.89 -7.85 -1.18
N LEU A 20 -10.80 -7.86 -0.40
CA LEU A 20 -10.24 -6.63 0.14
C LEU A 20 -9.56 -5.87 -1.00
N LEU A 21 -10.21 -4.81 -1.49
CA LEU A 21 -9.61 -3.83 -2.40
C LEU A 21 -8.58 -3.00 -1.60
N ALA A 22 -7.36 -3.51 -1.50
CA ALA A 22 -6.24 -2.86 -0.81
C ALA A 22 -5.40 -1.98 -1.75
N GLY A 23 -5.95 -1.57 -2.92
CA GLY A 23 -5.23 -0.74 -3.89
C GLY A 23 -4.78 0.60 -3.31
N ASP A 24 -5.55 1.15 -2.36
CA ASP A 24 -5.25 2.41 -1.68
C ASP A 24 -4.48 2.21 -0.36
N TRP A 25 -4.08 0.98 -0.03
CA TRP A 25 -3.40 0.72 1.24
C TRP A 25 -1.97 1.29 1.16
N PRO A 26 -1.51 2.09 2.14
CA PRO A 26 -0.20 2.71 2.13
C PRO A 26 0.91 1.72 2.54
N GLN A 27 0.81 0.46 2.11
CA GLN A 27 1.81 -0.54 2.42
C GLN A 27 3.01 -0.31 1.51
N PHE A 28 4.18 -0.19 2.14
CA PHE A 28 5.43 -0.09 1.41
C PHE A 28 5.57 -1.26 0.44
N ARG A 29 5.66 -0.96 -0.85
CA ARG A 29 5.80 -1.91 -1.97
C ARG A 29 4.56 -2.80 -2.23
N TYR A 30 3.37 -2.21 -2.12
CA TYR A 30 2.07 -2.72 -2.58
C TYR A 30 1.51 -3.93 -1.82
N ASP A 31 2.24 -5.05 -1.74
CA ASP A 31 1.74 -6.30 -1.19
C ASP A 31 2.50 -6.79 0.06
N ALA A 32 1.98 -7.85 0.69
CA ALA A 32 2.58 -8.53 1.84
C ALA A 32 4.02 -9.02 1.57
N GLY A 33 4.32 -9.40 0.32
CA GLY A 33 5.65 -9.80 -0.12
C GLY A 33 6.59 -8.63 -0.40
N ARG A 34 6.10 -7.39 -0.33
CA ARG A 34 6.81 -6.17 -0.72
C ARG A 34 7.38 -6.28 -2.13
N THR A 35 6.63 -6.79 -3.10
CA THR A 35 7.16 -7.01 -4.46
C THR A 35 7.34 -5.73 -5.25
N ALA A 36 6.58 -4.67 -4.93
CA ALA A 36 6.41 -3.46 -5.75
C ALA A 36 5.79 -3.73 -7.13
N ALA A 37 5.05 -4.83 -7.30
CA ALA A 37 4.22 -5.07 -8.48
C ALA A 37 2.78 -4.59 -8.21
N SER A 38 2.21 -3.84 -9.14
CA SER A 38 0.77 -3.53 -9.19
C SER A 38 0.07 -4.49 -10.16
N PRO A 39 -1.19 -4.90 -9.93
CA PRO A 39 -2.01 -5.57 -10.93
C PRO A 39 -2.48 -4.64 -12.07
N ASP A 40 -2.33 -3.32 -11.91
CA ASP A 40 -2.74 -2.34 -12.91
C ASP A 40 -1.81 -2.34 -14.13
N GLU A 41 -2.40 -2.29 -15.32
CA GLU A 41 -1.64 -2.16 -16.58
C GLU A 41 -1.14 -0.72 -16.78
N LEU A 42 0.02 -0.60 -17.43
CA LEU A 42 0.56 0.69 -17.85
C LEU A 42 -0.27 1.24 -19.02
N PRO A 43 -0.69 2.52 -18.98
CA PRO A 43 -1.32 3.17 -20.13
C PRO A 43 -0.38 3.22 -21.34
N ASP A 44 -0.94 3.12 -22.55
CA ASP A 44 -0.19 3.17 -23.82
C ASP A 44 0.60 4.48 -24.00
N GLY A 45 0.11 5.58 -23.42
CA GLY A 45 0.72 6.90 -23.48
C GLY A 45 1.00 7.45 -22.09
N LEU A 46 2.27 7.77 -21.83
CA LEU A 46 2.69 8.42 -20.59
C LEU A 46 2.91 9.91 -20.82
N GLN A 47 2.30 10.72 -19.96
CA GLN A 47 2.47 12.17 -19.95
C GLN A 47 2.79 12.68 -18.54
N LEU A 48 3.61 13.71 -18.46
CA LEU A 48 3.93 14.37 -17.20
C LEU A 48 2.70 15.14 -16.71
N LEU A 49 2.08 14.70 -15.61
CA LEU A 49 0.92 15.38 -15.01
C LEU A 49 1.33 16.52 -14.09
N TRP A 50 2.36 16.32 -13.27
CA TRP A 50 2.84 17.31 -12.32
C TRP A 50 4.32 17.11 -12.02
N THR A 51 4.96 18.16 -11.56
CA THR A 51 6.30 18.10 -10.97
C THR A 51 6.27 18.87 -9.66
N ARG A 52 6.89 18.31 -8.63
CA ARG A 52 7.06 18.96 -7.34
C ARG A 52 8.55 19.17 -7.07
N PRO A 53 9.05 20.42 -7.12
CA PRO A 53 10.41 20.70 -6.65
C PRO A 53 10.46 20.49 -5.13
N LEU A 54 11.47 19.75 -4.68
CA LEU A 54 11.77 19.55 -3.27
C LEU A 54 13.05 20.32 -2.91
N PRO A 55 13.17 20.83 -1.67
CA PRO A 55 14.42 21.43 -1.22
C PRO A 55 15.53 20.38 -1.16
N ALA A 56 16.79 20.85 -1.16
CA ALA A 56 17.92 19.98 -0.91
C ALA A 56 17.73 19.25 0.45
N PRO A 57 17.87 17.92 0.49
CA PRO A 57 17.72 17.18 1.74
C PRO A 57 18.77 17.65 2.76
N GLN A 58 18.33 17.84 3.99
CA GLN A 58 19.21 18.21 5.10
C GLN A 58 19.49 16.98 5.97
N PRO A 59 20.66 16.91 6.63
CA PRO A 59 20.92 15.85 7.59
C PRO A 59 19.84 15.84 8.68
N ALA A 60 19.29 14.68 8.99
CA ALA A 60 18.33 14.53 10.09
C ALA A 60 18.95 14.91 11.45
N PHE A 61 20.28 14.74 11.59
CA PHE A 61 21.06 15.09 12.79
C PHE A 61 22.24 16.00 12.40
N PRO A 62 22.04 17.32 12.24
CA PRO A 62 23.06 18.24 11.71
C PRO A 62 24.34 18.35 12.56
N HIS A 63 24.22 18.11 13.87
CA HIS A 63 25.31 18.29 14.84
C HIS A 63 26.04 16.98 15.17
N GLU A 64 25.69 15.88 14.50
CA GLU A 64 26.28 14.58 14.77
C GLU A 64 27.03 14.08 13.53
N LEU A 65 28.24 13.58 13.73
CA LEU A 65 28.98 12.87 12.68
C LEU A 65 28.41 11.46 12.53
N ARG A 66 27.32 11.36 11.78
CA ARG A 66 26.70 10.08 11.41
C ARG A 66 26.95 9.75 9.94
N LEU A 67 26.98 8.47 9.64
CA LEU A 67 26.94 7.99 8.25
C LEU A 67 25.62 8.48 7.64
N LYS A 68 25.71 9.20 6.51
CA LYS A 68 24.56 9.85 5.86
C LYS A 68 23.90 8.97 4.80
N TYR A 69 24.32 7.72 4.70
CA TYR A 69 23.85 6.76 3.74
C TYR A 69 23.78 5.39 4.41
N ASP A 70 22.65 4.76 4.19
CA ASP A 70 22.35 3.37 4.37
C ASP A 70 22.69 2.70 3.03
N ALA A 71 23.94 2.24 2.92
CA ALA A 71 24.36 1.39 1.81
C ALA A 71 23.70 0.00 1.92
#